data_AF-A0AAU5K0H3-F1
#
_entry.id   AF-A0AAU5K0H3-F1
#
_cell.length_a   1.000
_cell.length_b   1.000
_cell.length_c   1.000
_cell.angle_alpha   90.00
_cell.angle_beta   90.00
_cell.angle_gamma   90.00
#
_symmetry.space_group_name_H-M   'P 1'
#
loop_
_entity.id
_entity.type
_entity.pdbx_description
1 polymer ?
#
loop_
_entity_poly.entity_id
_entity_poly.type
_entity_poly.pdbx_seq_one_letter_code
_entity_poly.pdbx_strand_id
1 'polypeptide(L)'
;MWAGRGEWLCAQEWARLLAGQGCEEQALEVLAPYVATGWWTAVRTTAELLESWGRADEAIVLSRSRLEAGHPLALEFHARLLARHGRDDEAFDLLRPHIQD
;
A
#
# COMPACT_ATOMS: atom_id res chain seq x y z
N MET A 1 -1.19 23.75 -6.85
CA MET A 1 -0.40 22.96 -7.83
C MET A 1 -1.17 21.67 -8.11
N TRP A 2 -1.97 21.62 -9.19
CA TRP A 2 -2.94 20.55 -9.46
C TRP A 2 -2.46 19.48 -10.47
N ALA A 3 -1.25 19.61 -11.01
CA ALA A 3 -0.74 18.73 -12.07
C ALA A 3 -0.55 17.26 -11.64
N GLY A 4 -0.12 16.99 -10.39
CA GLY A 4 0.20 15.62 -9.95
C GLY A 4 -1.00 14.68 -9.76
N ARG A 5 -2.24 15.17 -9.63
CA ARG A 5 -3.42 14.27 -9.45
C ARG A 5 -3.92 13.66 -10.75
N GLY A 6 -3.80 14.38 -11.87
CA GLY A 6 -4.19 13.86 -13.19
C GLY A 6 -3.22 12.79 -13.66
N GLU A 7 -1.92 13.03 -13.50
CA GLU A 7 -0.86 12.08 -13.87
C GLU A 7 -0.91 10.80 -13.02
N TRP A 8 -1.27 10.92 -11.74
CA TRP A 8 -1.47 9.76 -10.87
C TRP A 8 -2.57 8.81 -11.35
N LEU A 9 -3.73 9.32 -11.74
CA LEU A 9 -4.84 8.47 -12.20
C LEU A 9 -4.43 7.71 -13.46
N CYS A 10 -3.72 8.38 -14.37
CA CYS A 10 -3.15 7.73 -15.55
C CYS A 10 -2.13 6.65 -15.17
N ALA A 11 -1.21 6.95 -14.25
CA ALA A 11 -0.21 6.00 -13.77
C ALA A 11 -0.84 4.78 -13.08
N GLN A 12 -1.89 5.00 -12.28
CA GLN A 12 -2.64 3.95 -11.59
C GLN A 12 -3.34 3.01 -12.59
N GLU A 13 -4.05 3.55 -13.57
CA GLU A 13 -4.72 2.73 -14.59
C GLU A 13 -3.69 2.01 -15.48
N TRP A 14 -2.58 2.65 -15.81
CA TRP A 14 -1.50 2.02 -16.56
C TRP A 14 -0.88 0.84 -15.79
N ALA A 15 -0.62 1.01 -14.50
CA ALA A 15 -0.12 -0.06 -13.64
C ALA A 15 -1.12 -1.22 -13.54
N ARG A 16 -2.43 -0.95 -13.44
CA ARG A 16 -3.48 -2.00 -13.47
C ARG A 16 -3.48 -2.78 -14.78
N LEU A 17 -3.35 -2.09 -15.92
CA LEU A 17 -3.31 -2.73 -17.23
C LEU A 17 -2.07 -3.62 -17.39
N LEU A 18 -0.90 -3.12 -16.99
CA LEU A 18 0.35 -3.88 -17.01
C LEU A 18 0.26 -5.13 -16.14
N ALA A 19 -0.31 -5.02 -14.95
CA ALA A 19 -0.50 -6.14 -14.07
C ALA A 19 -1.46 -7.20 -14.65
N GLY A 20 -2.53 -6.78 -15.32
CA GLY A 20 -3.42 -7.68 -16.04
C GLY A 20 -2.73 -8.46 -17.18
N GLN A 21 -1.56 -7.99 -17.64
CA GLN A 21 -0.73 -8.66 -18.64
C GLN A 21 0.41 -9.50 -18.02
N GLY A 22 0.49 -9.60 -16.68
CA GLY A 22 1.57 -10.27 -15.96
C GLY A 22 2.85 -9.43 -15.85
N CYS A 23 2.80 -8.14 -16.21
CA CYS A 23 3.92 -7.20 -16.17
C CYS A 23 3.92 -6.40 -14.85
N GLU A 24 3.92 -7.11 -13.71
CA GLU A 24 3.79 -6.51 -12.38
C GLU A 24 4.99 -5.63 -12.01
N GLU A 25 6.20 -6.00 -12.41
CA GLU A 25 7.40 -5.22 -12.13
C GLU A 25 7.34 -3.84 -12.82
N GLN A 26 6.94 -3.81 -14.09
CA GLN A 26 6.75 -2.55 -14.82
C GLN A 26 5.63 -1.72 -14.21
N ALA A 27 4.57 -2.35 -13.71
CA ALA A 27 3.49 -1.66 -12.99
C ALA A 27 4.02 -0.96 -11.73
N LEU A 28 4.92 -1.59 -10.97
CA LEU A 28 5.55 -0.99 -9.79
C LEU A 28 6.49 0.16 -10.18
N GLU A 29 7.26 0.03 -11.25
CA GLU A 29 8.14 1.10 -11.73
C GLU A 29 7.36 2.38 -12.06
N VAL A 30 6.17 2.25 -12.63
CA VAL A 30 5.27 3.38 -12.95
C VAL A 30 4.79 4.08 -11.68
N LEU A 31 4.55 3.33 -10.59
CA LEU A 31 4.04 3.87 -9.33
C LEU A 31 5.16 4.33 -8.39
N ALA A 32 6.38 3.83 -8.55
CA ALA A 32 7.52 4.10 -7.68
C ALA A 32 7.81 5.60 -7.43
N PRO A 33 7.77 6.50 -8.43
CA PRO A 33 7.97 7.94 -8.20
C PRO A 33 6.96 8.52 -7.22
N TYR A 34 5.70 8.09 -7.30
CA TYR A 34 4.63 8.56 -6.42
C TYR A 34 4.75 7.99 -5.01
N VAL A 35 5.12 6.71 -4.89
CA VAL A 35 5.38 6.07 -3.58
C VAL A 35 6.54 6.76 -2.86
N ALA A 36 7.61 7.09 -3.60
CA ALA A 36 8.78 7.78 -3.08
C ALA A 36 8.47 9.17 -2.50
N THR A 37 7.42 9.84 -2.99
CA THR A 37 7.06 11.20 -2.52
C THR A 37 6.58 11.27 -1.07
N GLY A 38 6.23 10.15 -0.44
CA GLY A 38 5.52 10.25 0.84
C GLY A 38 4.02 9.97 0.74
N TRP A 39 3.46 10.04 -0.47
CA TRP A 39 2.02 10.19 -0.62
C TRP A 39 1.24 8.93 -0.27
N TRP A 40 0.45 9.00 0.80
CA TRP A 40 -0.30 7.86 1.33
C TRP A 40 -1.20 7.18 0.29
N THR A 41 -1.90 7.95 -0.55
CA THR A 41 -2.75 7.37 -1.60
C THR A 41 -1.96 6.48 -2.55
N ALA A 42 -0.74 6.90 -2.92
CA ALA A 42 0.11 6.11 -3.80
C ALA A 42 0.61 4.83 -3.12
N VAL A 43 1.02 4.94 -1.85
CA VAL A 43 1.48 3.80 -1.07
C VAL A 43 0.36 2.77 -0.88
N ARG A 44 -0.82 3.22 -0.45
CA ARG A 44 -1.99 2.35 -0.25
C ARG A 44 -2.39 1.63 -1.53
N THR A 45 -2.53 2.36 -2.64
CA THR A 45 -2.89 1.76 -3.93
C THR A 45 -1.85 0.74 -4.38
N THR A 46 -0.56 1.03 -4.21
CA THR A 46 0.50 0.08 -4.60
C THR A 46 0.47 -1.17 -3.72
N ALA A 47 0.22 -1.02 -2.41
CA ALA A 47 0.06 -2.15 -1.50
C ALA A 47 -1.17 -3.02 -1.85
N GLU A 48 -2.31 -2.41 -2.19
CA GLU A 48 -3.51 -3.14 -2.63
C GLU A 48 -3.28 -3.90 -3.95
N LEU A 49 -2.51 -3.33 -4.88
CA LEU A 49 -2.13 -4.01 -6.11
C LEU A 49 -1.22 -5.21 -5.83
N LEU A 50 -0.17 -5.02 -5.03
CA LEU A 50 0.71 -6.11 -4.58
C LEU A 50 -0.08 -7.25 -3.90
N GLU A 51 -1.01 -6.91 -3.00
CA GLU A 51 -1.91 -7.88 -2.37
C GLU A 51 -2.72 -8.65 -3.42
N SER A 52 -3.29 -7.96 -4.41
CA SER A 52 -4.09 -8.59 -5.47
C SER A 52 -3.27 -9.55 -6.36
N TRP A 53 -1.97 -9.35 -6.43
CA TRP A 53 -1.03 -10.21 -7.17
C TRP A 53 -0.49 -11.36 -6.31
N GLY A 54 -0.96 -11.50 -5.07
CA GLY A 54 -0.46 -12.51 -4.13
C GLY A 54 0.87 -12.15 -3.47
N ARG A 55 1.38 -10.93 -3.69
CA ARG A 55 2.64 -10.40 -3.13
C ARG A 55 2.38 -9.69 -1.79
N ALA A 56 1.72 -10.41 -0.89
CA ALA A 56 1.27 -9.90 0.41
C ALA A 56 2.41 -9.37 1.28
N ASP A 57 3.56 -10.06 1.31
CA ASP A 57 4.70 -9.66 2.13
C ASP A 57 5.26 -8.28 1.72
N GLU A 58 5.29 -8.00 0.42
CA GLU A 58 5.74 -6.70 -0.08
C GLU A 58 4.74 -5.59 0.24
N ALA A 59 3.43 -5.88 0.16
CA ALA A 59 2.38 -4.96 0.60
C ALA A 59 2.50 -4.64 2.11
N ILE A 60 2.85 -5.64 2.93
CA ILE A 60 3.07 -5.49 4.38
C ILE A 60 4.29 -4.62 4.65
N VAL A 61 5.43 -4.88 4.00
CA VAL A 61 6.64 -4.05 4.13
C VAL A 61 6.36 -2.60 3.73
N LEU A 62 5.66 -2.42 2.61
CA LEU A 62 5.34 -1.10 2.09
C LEU A 62 4.43 -0.31 3.06
N SER A 63 3.37 -0.94 3.59
CA SER A 63 2.47 -0.31 4.55
C SER A 63 3.13 -0.02 5.90
N ARG A 64 4.03 -0.88 6.37
CA ARG A 64 4.81 -0.68 7.59
C ARG A 64 5.64 0.61 7.55
N SER A 65 6.27 0.93 6.42
CA SER A 65 7.05 2.16 6.26
C SER A 65 6.23 3.43 6.56
N ARG A 66 4.92 3.41 6.27
CA ARG A 66 4.01 4.54 6.54
C ARG A 66 3.45 4.55 7.94
N LEU A 67 3.24 3.37 8.52
CA LEU A 67 2.93 3.21 9.92
C LEU A 67 4.07 3.81 10.78
N GLU A 68 5.32 3.49 10.49
CA GLU A 68 6.50 4.03 11.19
C GLU A 68 6.66 5.55 10.99
N ALA A 69 6.21 6.08 9.85
CA ALA A 69 6.14 7.52 9.61
C ALA A 69 4.98 8.22 10.35
N GLY A 70 4.17 7.49 11.13
CA GLY A 70 3.10 8.03 11.95
C GLY A 70 1.82 8.38 11.18
N HIS A 71 1.62 7.82 9.97
CA HIS A 71 0.41 8.11 9.21
C HIS A 71 -0.81 7.39 9.85
N PRO A 72 -1.86 8.11 10.31
CA PRO A 72 -2.93 7.53 11.14
C PRO A 72 -3.70 6.42 10.41
N LEU A 73 -3.95 6.57 9.11
CA LEU A 73 -4.63 5.54 8.31
C LEU A 73 -3.74 4.32 7.97
N ALA A 74 -2.42 4.43 8.14
CA ALA A 74 -1.51 3.34 7.80
C ALA A 74 -1.57 2.21 8.81
N LEU A 75 -1.85 2.51 10.08
CA LEU A 75 -2.04 1.51 11.13
C LEU A 75 -3.24 0.60 10.83
N GLU A 76 -4.42 1.20 10.62
CA GLU A 76 -5.64 0.44 10.32
C GLU A 76 -5.48 -0.39 9.04
N PHE A 77 -4.87 0.20 8.00
CA PHE A 77 -4.59 -0.51 6.77
C PHE A 77 -3.63 -1.70 6.98
N HIS A 78 -2.53 -1.50 7.70
CA HIS A 78 -1.53 -2.53 7.96
C HIS A 78 -2.10 -3.67 8.82
N ALA A 79 -2.83 -3.34 9.89
CA ALA A 79 -3.50 -4.33 10.72
C ALA A 79 -4.49 -5.19 9.93
N ARG A 80 -5.30 -4.57 9.06
CA ARG A 80 -6.23 -5.29 8.19
C ARG A 80 -5.52 -6.18 7.18
N LEU A 81 -4.42 -5.71 6.62
CA LEU A 81 -3.61 -6.49 5.68
C LEU A 81 -3.02 -7.73 6.37
N LEU A 82 -2.45 -7.57 7.58
CA LEU A 82 -1.95 -8.68 8.39
C LEU A 82 -3.05 -9.71 8.66
N ALA A 83 -4.23 -9.27 9.11
CA ALA A 83 -5.36 -10.16 9.41
C ALA A 83 -5.84 -10.94 8.17
N ARG A 84 -5.93 -10.28 7.00
CA ARG A 84 -6.33 -10.97 5.74
C ARG A 84 -5.35 -12.07 5.32
N HIS A 85 -4.10 -11.98 5.75
CA HIS A 85 -3.05 -12.96 5.46
C HIS A 85 -2.73 -13.88 6.65
N GLY A 86 -3.65 -14.02 7.61
CA GLY A 86 -3.55 -14.98 8.72
C GLY A 86 -2.53 -14.60 9.79
N ARG A 87 -2.08 -13.34 9.82
CA ARG A 87 -1.16 -12.78 10.82
C ARG A 87 -1.95 -12.04 11.90
N ASP A 88 -2.99 -12.71 12.42
CA ASP A 88 -3.96 -12.11 13.35
C ASP A 88 -3.31 -11.69 14.68
N ASP A 89 -2.37 -12.49 15.19
CA ASP A 89 -1.63 -12.16 16.41
C ASP A 89 -0.84 -10.84 16.26
N GLU A 90 -0.19 -10.66 15.11
CA GLU A 90 0.55 -9.42 14.82
C GLU A 90 -0.39 -8.23 14.65
N ALA A 91 -1.54 -8.42 13.99
CA ALA A 91 -2.56 -7.38 13.87
C ALA A 91 -3.10 -6.98 15.26
N PHE A 92 -3.33 -7.95 16.15
CA PHE A 92 -3.80 -7.71 17.50
C PHE A 92 -2.77 -6.98 18.37
N ASP A 93 -1.53 -7.46 18.38
CA ASP A 93 -0.45 -6.82 19.14
C ASP A 93 -0.21 -5.38 18.69
N LEU A 94 -0.39 -5.11 17.39
CA LEU A 94 -0.29 -3.79 16.80
C LEU A 94 -1.46 -2.87 17.20
N LEU A 95 -2.70 -3.37 17.23
CA LEU A 95 -3.88 -2.57 17.55
C LEU A 95 -4.12 -2.41 19.06
N ARG A 96 -3.66 -3.36 19.89
CA ARG A 96 -3.85 -3.35 21.36
C ARG A 96 -3.55 -2.00 22.01
N PRO A 97 -2.44 -1.30 21.70
CA PRO A 97 -2.12 -0.02 22.35
C PRO A 97 -3.05 1.13 21.95
N HIS A 98 -3.88 0.97 20.91
CA HIS A 98 -4.74 2.03 20.36
C HIS A 98 -6.24 1.78 20.60
N ILE A 99 -6.59 0.67 21.26
CA ILE A 99 -7.98 0.33 21.64
C ILE A 99 -8.37 0.93 23.00
N GLN A 100 -7.40 1.41 23.79
CA GLN A 100 -7.60 1.91 25.16
C GLN A 100 -7.62 3.45 25.30
N ASP A 101 -7.65 4.20 24.20
CA ASP A 101 -7.81 5.67 24.20
C ASP A 101 -9.26 6.11 23.91
#